data_AF-A0A842RAC3-F1
#
_entry.id   AF-A0A842RAC3-F1
#
_cell.length_a   1.000
_cell.length_b   1.000
_cell.length_c   1.000
_cell.angle_alpha   90.00
_cell.angle_beta   90.00
_cell.angle_gamma   90.00
#
_symmetry.space_group_name_H-M   'P 1'
#
loop_
_entity.id
_entity.type
_entity.pdbx_description
1 polymer ?
#
loop_
_entity_poly.entity_id
_entity_poly.type
_entity_poly.pdbx_seq_one_letter_code
_entity_poly.pdbx_strand_id
1 'polypeptide(L)'
;MVEAHPKVLPSEVTQQVAVKCMPLGAKHGDFLTTTVGSNTITGYIFAVPSETGRDNLASLVAVYNNDNFNPNELKKVFAFTLNELAKHDLVNLKTLKNILPEMYKGISKGKLKIKISSIVTLDFSFEDEEEQSDETKEIVSGLRDELWR
;
A
#
# COMPACT_ATOMS: atom_id res chain seq x y z
N MET A 1 -9.23 -11.37 9.15
CA MET A 1 -10.31 -10.66 8.41
C MET A 1 -9.65 -9.80 7.36
N VAL A 2 -10.04 -9.94 6.08
CA VAL A 2 -9.52 -9.13 4.97
C VAL A 2 -10.45 -7.94 4.77
N GLU A 3 -9.89 -6.73 4.78
CA GLU A 3 -10.62 -5.52 4.41
C GLU A 3 -9.95 -4.89 3.19
N ALA A 4 -10.75 -4.58 2.17
CA ALA A 4 -10.28 -4.08 0.90
C ALA A 4 -11.01 -2.80 0.51
N HIS A 5 -10.29 -1.92 -0.18
CA HIS A 5 -10.86 -0.74 -0.82
C HIS A 5 -10.27 -0.57 -2.23
N PRO A 6 -11.11 -0.38 -3.26
CA PRO A 6 -12.56 -0.57 -3.26
C PRO A 6 -12.95 -2.04 -2.95
N LYS A 7 -14.16 -2.28 -2.42
CA LYS A 7 -14.67 -3.63 -2.08
C LYS A 7 -15.10 -4.42 -3.34
N VAL A 8 -14.20 -4.55 -4.30
CA VAL A 8 -14.47 -5.14 -5.63
C VAL A 8 -13.53 -6.28 -5.98
N LEU A 9 -12.70 -6.72 -5.04
CA LEU A 9 -11.77 -7.83 -5.28
C LEU A 9 -12.55 -9.13 -5.56
N PRO A 10 -12.21 -9.86 -6.63
CA PRO A 10 -12.77 -11.19 -6.88
C PRO A 10 -12.53 -12.12 -5.67
N SER A 11 -13.48 -13.02 -5.41
CA SER A 11 -13.39 -13.96 -4.28
C SER A 11 -12.13 -14.81 -4.32
N GLU A 12 -11.71 -15.25 -5.51
CA GLU A 12 -10.48 -16.02 -5.73
C GLU A 12 -9.23 -15.27 -5.28
N VAL A 13 -9.12 -13.98 -5.65
CA VAL A 13 -8.01 -13.12 -5.25
C VAL A 13 -8.05 -12.87 -3.74
N THR A 14 -9.23 -12.59 -3.19
CA THR A 14 -9.43 -12.32 -1.75
C THR A 14 -8.98 -13.49 -0.87
N GLN A 15 -9.26 -14.73 -1.29
CA GLN A 15 -8.82 -15.94 -0.58
C GLN A 15 -7.30 -16.12 -0.65
N GLN A 16 -6.70 -15.83 -1.80
CA GLN A 16 -5.26 -15.92 -1.99
C GLN A 16 -4.49 -14.84 -1.22
N VAL A 17 -5.04 -13.63 -1.08
CA VAL A 17 -4.43 -12.52 -0.33
C VAL A 17 -4.07 -12.96 1.10
N ALA A 18 -4.99 -13.64 1.80
CA ALA A 18 -4.74 -14.10 3.16
C ALA A 18 -3.57 -15.09 3.24
N VAL A 19 -3.50 -16.05 2.33
CA VAL A 19 -2.46 -17.10 2.34
C VAL A 19 -1.11 -16.54 1.87
N LYS A 20 -1.11 -15.65 0.88
CA LYS A 20 0.10 -15.13 0.24
C LYS A 20 0.74 -13.97 0.98
N CYS A 21 -0.06 -13.12 1.63
CA CYS A 21 0.42 -11.94 2.35
C CYS A 21 0.54 -12.16 3.86
N MET A 22 0.19 -13.36 4.35
CA MET A 22 0.40 -13.82 5.73
C MET A 22 0.80 -15.32 5.75
N PRO A 23 1.93 -15.72 5.12
CA PRO A 23 2.37 -17.11 5.14
C PRO A 23 2.79 -17.56 6.55
N LEU A 24 2.82 -18.88 6.76
CA LEU A 24 3.35 -19.45 8.01
C LEU A 24 4.81 -19.01 8.20
N GLY A 25 5.11 -18.42 9.36
CA GLY A 25 6.43 -17.89 9.67
C GLY A 25 6.68 -16.44 9.25
N ALA A 26 5.66 -15.75 8.72
CA ALA A 26 5.68 -14.31 8.44
C ALA A 26 6.17 -13.48 9.64
N LYS A 27 6.99 -12.47 9.36
CA LYS A 27 7.56 -11.53 10.33
C LYS A 27 7.26 -10.09 9.95
N HIS A 28 7.32 -9.22 10.95
CA HIS A 28 7.28 -7.77 10.74
C HIS A 28 8.39 -7.34 9.76
N GLY A 29 8.02 -6.53 8.77
CA GLY A 29 8.92 -6.03 7.73
C GLY A 29 9.03 -6.94 6.50
N ASP A 30 8.44 -8.13 6.52
CA ASP A 30 8.40 -9.00 5.35
C ASP A 30 7.60 -8.33 4.22
N PHE A 31 8.18 -8.36 3.03
CA PHE A 31 7.57 -7.83 1.82
C PHE A 31 7.52 -8.93 0.75
N LEU A 32 6.33 -9.16 0.22
CA LEU A 32 6.02 -10.28 -0.66
C LEU A 32 5.31 -9.76 -1.91
N THR A 33 5.69 -10.27 -3.07
CA THR A 33 4.99 -10.02 -4.33
C THR A 33 4.76 -11.34 -5.04
N THR A 34 3.53 -11.56 -5.50
CA THR A 34 3.11 -12.79 -6.17
C THR A 34 2.05 -12.49 -7.21
N THR A 35 1.84 -13.38 -8.16
CA THR A 35 0.85 -13.22 -9.24
C THR A 35 -0.20 -14.31 -9.12
N VAL A 36 -1.48 -13.92 -9.24
CA VAL A 36 -2.66 -14.80 -9.23
C VAL A 36 -3.53 -14.44 -10.43
N GLY A 37 -3.53 -15.32 -11.43
CA GLY A 37 -4.17 -15.01 -12.72
C GLY A 37 -3.48 -13.82 -13.39
N SER A 38 -4.26 -12.81 -13.76
CA SER A 38 -3.77 -11.53 -14.30
C SER A 38 -3.47 -10.46 -13.24
N ASN A 39 -3.59 -10.79 -11.94
CA ASN A 39 -3.39 -9.83 -10.86
C ASN A 39 -2.07 -10.09 -10.14
N THR A 40 -1.29 -9.03 -9.97
CA THR A 40 -0.17 -9.00 -9.03
C THR A 40 -0.67 -8.55 -7.66
N ILE A 41 -0.23 -9.28 -6.64
CA ILE A 41 -0.53 -9.05 -5.24
C ILE A 41 0.78 -8.74 -4.54
N THR A 42 0.84 -7.58 -3.92
CA THR A 42 1.99 -7.12 -3.14
C THR A 42 1.55 -6.87 -1.71
N GLY A 43 2.22 -7.50 -0.75
CA GLY A 43 1.92 -7.40 0.68
C GLY A 43 3.13 -6.93 1.49
N TYR A 44 2.88 -6.05 2.46
CA TYR A 44 3.85 -5.66 3.48
C TYR A 44 3.31 -6.05 4.86
N ILE A 45 4.02 -6.93 5.55
CA ILE A 45 3.62 -7.44 6.87
C ILE A 45 4.16 -6.51 7.95
N PHE A 46 3.31 -6.16 8.92
CA PHE A 46 3.66 -5.28 10.02
C PHE A 46 3.08 -5.76 11.34
N ALA A 47 3.63 -5.22 12.43
CA ALA A 47 3.22 -5.54 13.79
C ALA A 47 2.18 -4.50 14.23
N VAL A 48 1.11 -4.97 14.85
CA VAL A 48 0.11 -4.14 15.51
C VAL A 48 0.29 -4.36 17.02
N PRO A 49 0.70 -3.32 17.76
CA PRO A 49 0.83 -3.41 19.21
C PRO A 49 -0.45 -3.94 19.86
N SER A 50 -0.27 -4.86 20.82
CA SER A 50 -1.37 -5.42 21.59
C SER A 50 -1.20 -5.11 23.07
N GLU A 51 -2.30 -4.76 23.75
CA GLU A 51 -2.32 -4.54 25.20
C GLU A 51 -1.96 -5.82 26.00
N THR A 52 -2.08 -6.99 25.37
CA THR A 52 -1.82 -8.30 26.00
C THR A 52 -0.36 -8.77 25.90
N GLY A 53 0.54 -7.94 25.39
CA GLY A 53 1.99 -8.16 25.42
C GLY A 53 2.59 -8.95 24.26
N ARG A 54 1.78 -9.61 23.42
CA ARG A 54 2.23 -10.17 22.13
C ARG A 54 1.60 -9.39 20.99
N ASP A 55 2.44 -8.75 20.19
CA ASP A 55 1.99 -8.02 19.00
C ASP A 55 1.29 -8.95 18.03
N ASN A 56 0.22 -8.42 17.44
CA ASN A 56 -0.48 -9.08 16.35
C ASN A 56 0.25 -8.76 15.04
N LEU A 57 0.09 -9.64 14.04
CA LEU A 57 0.55 -9.35 12.69
C LEU A 57 -0.62 -8.95 11.80
N ALA A 58 -0.37 -7.99 10.93
CA ALA A 58 -1.28 -7.55 9.88
C ALA A 58 -0.50 -7.31 8.59
N SER A 59 -1.21 -7.15 7.48
CA SER A 59 -0.59 -6.90 6.18
C SER A 59 -1.30 -5.79 5.43
N LEU A 60 -0.54 -4.86 4.86
CA LEU A 60 -1.01 -3.89 3.87
C LEU A 60 -0.82 -4.51 2.49
N VAL A 61 -1.90 -4.58 1.73
CA VAL A 61 -1.92 -5.32 0.46
C VAL A 61 -2.38 -4.42 -0.67
N ALA A 62 -1.59 -4.36 -1.73
CA ALA A 62 -1.99 -3.83 -3.03
C ALA A 62 -2.29 -5.00 -3.97
N VAL A 63 -3.38 -4.87 -4.73
CA VAL A 63 -3.73 -5.78 -5.82
C VAL A 63 -3.89 -4.92 -7.07
N TYR A 64 -3.18 -5.28 -8.12
CA TYR A 64 -3.15 -4.54 -9.37
C TYR A 64 -2.92 -5.49 -10.55
N ASN A 65 -3.38 -5.11 -11.73
CA ASN A 65 -3.25 -5.86 -12.97
C ASN A 65 -2.50 -5.06 -14.05
N ASN A 66 -1.90 -3.94 -13.66
CA ASN A 66 -1.16 -3.05 -14.55
C ASN A 66 0.33 -3.09 -14.19
N ASP A 67 1.18 -3.26 -15.21
CA ASP A 67 2.64 -3.30 -15.09
C ASP A 67 3.25 -1.95 -14.69
N ASN A 68 2.48 -0.85 -14.75
CA ASN A 68 2.93 0.48 -14.33
C ASN A 68 3.12 0.61 -12.81
N PHE A 69 2.67 -0.36 -12.00
CA PHE A 69 2.93 -0.34 -10.56
C PHE A 69 4.24 -1.04 -10.24
N ASN A 70 5.21 -0.26 -9.78
CA ASN A 70 6.48 -0.78 -9.30
C ASN A 70 6.34 -1.33 -7.86
N PRO A 71 6.56 -2.63 -7.62
CA PRO A 71 6.50 -3.20 -6.27
C PRO A 71 7.46 -2.51 -5.29
N ASN A 72 8.61 -2.03 -5.75
CA ASN A 72 9.56 -1.35 -4.88
C ASN A 72 9.05 -0.01 -4.39
N GLU A 73 8.33 0.75 -5.22
CA GLU A 73 7.67 1.99 -4.80
C GLU A 73 6.55 1.71 -3.81
N LEU A 74 5.74 0.68 -4.06
CA LEU A 74 4.71 0.24 -3.11
C LEU A 74 5.33 -0.15 -1.75
N LYS A 75 6.46 -0.85 -1.77
CA LYS A 75 7.22 -1.15 -0.54
C LYS A 75 7.63 0.12 0.20
N LYS A 76 8.18 1.11 -0.52
CA LYS A 76 8.60 2.40 0.06
C LYS A 76 7.42 3.13 0.68
N VAL A 77 6.29 3.24 -0.02
CA VAL A 77 5.06 3.89 0.48
C VAL A 77 4.51 3.19 1.71
N PHE A 78 4.43 1.85 1.69
CA PHE A 78 3.93 1.09 2.83
C PHE A 78 4.86 1.21 4.04
N ALA A 79 6.17 1.06 3.85
CA ALA A 79 7.15 1.25 4.91
C ALA A 79 7.12 2.67 5.47
N PHE A 80 7.09 3.70 4.61
CA PHE A 80 6.96 5.10 5.01
C PHE A 80 5.70 5.33 5.84
N THR A 81 4.54 4.90 5.33
CA THR A 81 3.25 5.04 6.01
C THR A 81 3.29 4.41 7.40
N LEU A 82 3.79 3.17 7.50
CA LEU A 82 3.85 2.45 8.77
C LEU A 82 4.85 3.05 9.75
N ASN A 83 6.03 3.48 9.27
CA ASN A 83 7.04 4.14 10.10
C ASN A 83 6.52 5.47 10.64
N GLU A 84 5.84 6.26 9.82
CA GLU A 84 5.30 7.54 10.24
C GLU A 84 4.16 7.36 11.25
N LEU A 85 3.29 6.37 11.04
CA LEU A 85 2.28 5.99 12.03
C LEU A 85 2.91 5.50 13.34
N ALA A 86 4.02 4.75 13.27
CA ALA A 86 4.69 4.18 14.44
C ALA A 86 5.31 5.27 15.33
N LYS A 87 5.88 6.33 14.74
CA LYS A 87 6.42 7.48 15.49
C LYS A 87 5.38 8.17 16.38
N HIS A 88 4.09 7.98 16.10
CA HIS A 88 2.98 8.62 16.79
C HIS A 88 2.06 7.62 17.51
N ASP A 89 2.47 6.35 17.66
CA ASP A 89 1.67 5.29 18.27
C ASP A 89 0.30 5.06 17.58
N LEU A 90 0.24 5.30 16.26
CA LEU A 90 -1.00 5.21 15.46
C LEU A 90 -1.10 3.94 14.62
N VAL A 91 -0.17 2.99 14.76
CA VAL A 91 -0.18 1.70 14.04
C VAL A 91 -1.25 0.78 14.63
N ASN A 92 -2.48 0.98 14.20
CA ASN A 92 -3.59 0.12 14.54
C ASN A 92 -4.53 -0.07 13.34
N LEU A 93 -5.31 -1.15 13.38
CA LEU A 93 -6.21 -1.50 12.28
C LEU A 93 -7.25 -0.41 12.00
N LYS A 94 -7.73 0.32 13.03
CA LYS A 94 -8.73 1.37 12.84
C LYS A 94 -8.17 2.55 12.04
N THR A 95 -6.96 3.03 12.39
CA THR A 95 -6.29 4.10 11.65
C THR A 95 -6.04 3.69 10.21
N LEU A 96 -5.49 2.49 9.99
CA LEU A 96 -5.18 2.00 8.65
C LEU A 96 -6.44 1.90 7.78
N LYS A 97 -7.54 1.34 8.31
CA LYS A 97 -8.82 1.29 7.60
C LYS A 97 -9.35 2.66 7.18
N ASN A 98 -9.17 3.66 8.04
CA ASN A 98 -9.63 5.02 7.76
C ASN A 98 -8.82 5.67 6.62
N ILE A 99 -7.53 5.38 6.51
CA ILE A 99 -6.67 5.96 5.48
C ILE A 99 -6.65 5.18 4.17
N LEU A 100 -7.11 3.92 4.16
CA LEU A 100 -7.13 3.06 2.95
C LEU A 100 -7.71 3.76 1.70
N PRO A 101 -8.86 4.48 1.77
CA PRO A 101 -9.41 5.16 0.59
C PRO A 101 -8.52 6.29 0.06
N GLU A 102 -7.89 7.06 0.95
CA GLU A 102 -6.98 8.14 0.55
C GLU A 102 -5.64 7.57 0.07
N MET A 103 -5.18 6.47 0.65
CA MET A 103 -4.00 5.74 0.17
C MET A 103 -4.21 5.23 -1.25
N TYR A 104 -5.34 4.58 -1.50
CA TYR A 104 -5.71 4.12 -2.83
C TYR A 104 -5.71 5.28 -3.85
N LYS A 105 -6.33 6.41 -3.50
CA LYS A 105 -6.38 7.62 -4.36
C LYS A 105 -5.00 8.27 -4.56
N GLY A 106 -4.14 8.22 -3.57
CA GLY A 106 -2.81 8.83 -3.64
C GLY A 106 -1.85 8.00 -4.47
N ILE A 107 -1.86 6.69 -4.26
CA ILE A 107 -1.09 5.72 -5.03
C ILE A 107 -1.49 5.77 -6.51
N SER A 108 -2.79 5.87 -6.83
CA SER A 108 -3.23 5.97 -8.23
C SER A 108 -2.90 7.28 -8.92
N LYS A 109 -2.50 8.32 -8.17
CA LYS A 109 -2.13 9.64 -8.69
C LYS A 109 -0.62 9.91 -8.64
N GLY A 110 0.19 8.96 -8.18
CA GLY A 110 1.63 9.17 -7.97
C GLY A 110 1.96 10.18 -6.85
N LYS A 111 0.98 10.55 -6.01
CA LYS A 111 1.19 11.44 -4.87
C LYS A 111 0.21 11.16 -3.74
N LEU A 112 0.76 10.86 -2.58
CA LEU A 112 0.04 10.58 -1.34
C LEU A 112 0.07 11.82 -0.44
N LYS A 113 -1.10 12.37 -0.12
CA LYS A 113 -1.22 13.39 0.94
C LYS A 113 -2.44 13.10 1.80
N ILE A 114 -2.21 12.59 3.01
CA ILE A 114 -3.25 12.08 3.92
C ILE A 114 -3.11 12.77 5.26
N LYS A 115 -4.14 13.48 5.70
CA LYS A 115 -4.17 14.07 7.04
C LYS A 115 -4.88 13.12 8.01
N ILE A 116 -4.11 12.51 8.90
CA ILE A 116 -4.62 11.51 9.86
C ILE A 116 -5.12 12.19 11.12
N SER A 117 -4.42 13.22 11.59
CA SER A 117 -4.76 13.98 12.80
C SER A 117 -4.28 15.42 12.67
N SER A 118 -4.41 16.21 13.74
CA SER A 118 -3.82 17.55 13.83
C SER A 118 -2.30 17.55 13.78
N ILE A 119 -1.66 16.42 14.11
CA ILE A 119 -0.20 16.30 14.25
C ILE A 119 0.44 15.38 13.20
N VAL A 120 -0.33 14.50 12.55
CA VAL A 120 0.21 13.56 11.55
C VAL A 120 -0.40 13.83 10.17
N THR A 121 0.48 14.12 9.21
CA THR A 121 0.17 14.16 7.79
C THR A 121 1.17 13.28 7.05
N LEU A 122 0.69 12.29 6.30
CA LEU A 122 1.52 11.54 5.37
C LEU A 122 1.63 12.36 4.09
N ASP A 123 2.85 12.71 3.67
CA ASP A 123 3.13 13.37 2.40
C ASP A 123 4.23 12.56 1.70
N PHE A 124 3.92 11.93 0.58
CA PHE A 124 4.84 11.09 -0.19
C PHE A 124 4.59 11.34 -1.68
N SER A 125 5.63 11.73 -2.41
CA SER A 125 5.61 11.83 -3.87
C SER A 125 6.40 10.68 -4.46
N PHE A 126 5.88 10.06 -5.52
CA PHE A 126 6.60 9.03 -6.24
C PHE A 126 7.67 9.62 -7.17
N GLU A 127 7.57 10.92 -7.48
CA GLU A 127 8.46 11.66 -8.40
C GLU A 127 9.75 12.19 -7.74
N ASP A 128 9.89 12.12 -6.40
CA ASP A 128 11.02 12.75 -5.69
C ASP A 128 12.34 11.94 -5.74
N GLU A 129 12.44 10.92 -6.59
CA GLU A 129 13.68 10.17 -6.85
C GLU A 129 14.16 10.23 -8.31
N GLU A 130 13.70 11.18 -9.13
CA GLU A 130 14.29 11.45 -10.45
C GLU A 130 15.06 12.78 -10.47
N GLU A 131 16.31 12.75 -9.97
CA GLU A 131 17.38 13.31 -10.81
C GLU A 131 17.66 12.29 -11.93
N GLN A 132 16.85 12.24 -13.01
CA GLN A 132 17.30 11.88 -14.36
C GLN A 132 16.22 11.89 -15.47
N SER A 133 16.48 12.77 -16.45
CA SER A 133 16.13 12.72 -17.88
C SER A 133 14.70 13.08 -18.36
N ASP A 134 14.67 13.88 -19.44
CA ASP A 134 13.48 14.49 -20.04
C ASP A 134 12.49 13.52 -20.72
N GLU A 135 12.75 12.21 -20.72
CA GLU A 135 11.85 11.20 -21.31
C GLU A 135 10.63 10.89 -20.41
N THR A 136 10.72 11.08 -19.09
CA THR A 136 9.60 10.77 -18.16
C THR A 136 8.42 11.74 -18.29
N LYS A 137 8.65 12.96 -18.80
CA LYS A 137 7.59 13.98 -18.95
C LYS A 137 6.53 13.60 -19.99
N GLU A 138 6.89 12.86 -21.04
CA GLU A 138 5.91 12.39 -22.04
C GLU A 138 4.99 11.29 -21.46
N ILE A 139 5.53 10.42 -20.61
CA ILE A 139 4.79 9.30 -20.00
C ILE A 139 3.74 9.82 -18.99
N VAL A 140 4.11 10.81 -18.18
CA VAL A 140 3.19 11.45 -17.22
C VAL A 140 2.07 12.22 -17.94
N SER A 141 2.32 12.74 -19.14
CA SER A 141 1.28 13.39 -19.94
C SER A 141 0.25 12.40 -20.49
N GLY A 142 0.68 11.21 -20.93
CA GLY A 142 -0.21 10.15 -21.42
C GLY A 142 -1.11 9.54 -20.33
N LEU A 143 -0.62 9.48 -19.09
CA LEU A 143 -1.39 9.03 -17.92
C LEU A 143 -2.61 9.93 -17.62
N ARG A 144 -2.58 11.20 -18.03
CA ARG A 144 -3.63 12.17 -17.73
C ARG A 144 -4.85 12.04 -18.66
N ASP A 145 -4.63 11.58 -19.89
CA ASP A 145 -5.65 11.58 -20.94
C ASP A 145 -6.46 10.27 -21.02
N GLU A 146 -5.99 9.17 -20.43
CA GLU A 146 -6.63 7.85 -20.57
C GLU A 146 -7.34 7.31 -19.32
N LEU A 147 -7.40 8.09 -18.23
CA LEU A 147 -8.09 7.70 -16.99
C LEU A 147 -9.64 7.60 -17.09
N TRP A 148 -10.22 7.77 -18.29
CA TRP A 148 -11.66 7.62 -18.56
C TRP A 148 -11.99 6.85 -19.85
N ARG A 149 -11.51 5.62 -19.99
CA ARG A 149 -12.12 4.63 -20.88
C ARG A 149 -12.30 3.28 -20.22
#